data_AF-A0A7C0V1X3-F1
#
_entry.id   AF-A0A7C0V1X3-F1
#
_cell.length_a   1.000
_cell.length_b   1.000
_cell.length_c   1.000
_cell.angle_alpha   90.00
_cell.angle_beta   90.00
_cell.angle_gamma   90.00
#
_symmetry.space_group_name_H-M   'P 1'
#
loop_
_entity.id
_entity.type
_entity.pdbx_description
1 polymer ?
#
loop_
_entity_poly.entity_id
_entity_poly.type
_entity_poly.pdbx_seq_one_letter_code
_entity_poly.pdbx_strand_id
1 'polypeptide(L)'
;MSRARATKEDTEVIKVEIPKSLAERFRKYVAEKYGFRRGALSRAIADLIKRELNALRSQSSNTVDSIVGLGLLSDYRWEGEDLAEALRRRANVPDRR
;
A
#
# COMPACT_ATOMS: atom_id res chain seq x y z
N MET A 1 -13.05 -8.33 26.72
CA MET A 1 -12.98 -7.68 25.38
C MET A 1 -12.89 -6.16 25.57
N SER A 2 -11.68 -5.63 25.77
CA SER A 2 -11.47 -4.21 26.01
C SER A 2 -11.47 -3.42 24.70
N ARG A 3 -12.39 -2.46 24.58
CA ARG A 3 -12.35 -1.44 23.52
C ARG A 3 -11.08 -0.62 23.70
N ALA A 4 -10.17 -0.69 22.73
CA ALA A 4 -9.00 0.18 22.68
C ALA A 4 -9.48 1.64 22.65
N ARG A 5 -9.25 2.35 23.75
CA ARG A 5 -9.51 3.78 23.88
C ARG A 5 -8.32 4.46 23.23
N ALA A 6 -8.49 4.96 22.00
CA ALA A 6 -7.47 5.79 21.35
C ALA A 6 -7.18 6.98 22.29
N THR A 7 -6.00 6.97 22.92
CA THR A 7 -5.55 8.05 23.78
C THR A 7 -5.26 9.27 22.90
N LYS A 8 -5.42 10.46 23.46
CA LYS A 8 -5.17 11.74 22.79
C LYS A 8 -3.72 11.93 22.30
N GLU A 9 -2.84 10.99 22.64
CA GLU A 9 -1.39 11.00 22.40
C GLU A 9 -1.01 10.61 20.95
N ASP A 10 -1.90 9.96 20.18
CA ASP A 10 -1.59 9.48 18.82
C ASP A 10 -1.92 10.50 17.71
N THR A 11 -2.19 11.76 18.03
CA THR A 11 -2.56 12.77 17.03
C THR A 11 -1.45 13.82 16.86
N GLU A 12 -0.76 13.77 15.72
CA GLU A 12 0.24 14.77 15.34
C GLU A 12 -0.39 15.87 14.47
N VAL A 13 0.01 17.13 14.70
CA VAL A 13 -0.51 18.29 13.97
C VAL A 13 0.49 18.73 12.91
N ILE A 14 0.13 18.51 11.65
CA ILE A 14 0.91 18.97 10.50
C ILE A 14 0.36 20.34 10.06
N LYS A 15 1.18 21.40 10.17
CA LYS A 15 0.86 22.74 9.65
C LYS A 15 1.49 22.91 8.27
N VAL A 16 0.67 23.12 7.25
CA VAL A 16 1.12 23.29 5.87
C VAL A 16 0.40 24.46 5.22
N GLU A 17 1.13 25.25 4.45
CA GLU A 17 0.58 26.28 3.57
C GLU A 17 0.35 25.68 2.18
N ILE A 18 -0.85 25.90 1.64
CA ILE A 18 -1.23 25.43 0.31
C ILE A 18 -1.70 26.63 -0.53
N PRO A 19 -1.51 26.58 -1.87
CA PRO A 19 -2.00 27.62 -2.76
C PRO A 19 -3.51 27.88 -2.56
N LYS A 20 -3.90 29.15 -2.56
CA LYS A 20 -5.29 29.56 -2.29
C LYS A 20 -6.30 28.87 -3.23
N SER A 21 -5.96 28.76 -4.52
CA SER A 21 -6.78 28.09 -5.53
C SER A 21 -7.01 26.60 -5.21
N LEU A 22 -5.99 25.92 -4.68
CA LEU A 22 -6.08 24.52 -4.29
C LEU A 22 -6.93 24.38 -3.01
N ALA A 23 -6.73 25.27 -2.03
CA ALA A 23 -7.53 25.28 -0.81
C ALA A 23 -9.03 25.48 -1.09
N GLU A 24 -9.37 26.34 -2.04
CA GLU A 24 -10.76 26.58 -2.47
C GLU A 24 -11.39 25.34 -3.11
N ARG A 25 -10.69 24.73 -4.07
CA ARG A 25 -11.14 23.48 -4.71
C ARG A 25 -11.30 22.36 -3.69
N PHE A 26 -10.35 22.24 -2.77
CA PHE A 26 -10.40 21.21 -1.73
C PHE A 26 -11.57 21.42 -0.78
N ARG A 27 -11.83 22.66 -0.32
CA ARG A 27 -12.99 22.96 0.53
C ARG A 27 -14.31 22.60 -0.16
N LYS A 28 -14.45 22.91 -1.45
CA LYS A 28 -15.63 22.52 -2.24
C LYS A 28 -15.81 21.00 -2.30
N TYR A 29 -14.74 20.28 -2.63
CA TYR A 29 -14.74 18.81 -2.65
C TYR A 29 -15.11 18.19 -1.29
N VAL A 30 -14.57 18.73 -0.19
CA VAL A 30 -14.88 18.25 1.16
C VAL A 30 -16.34 18.50 1.50
N ALA A 31 -16.88 19.67 1.16
CA ALA A 31 -18.28 19.98 1.37
C ALA A 31 -19.22 19.01 0.62
N GLU A 32 -18.91 18.70 -0.63
CA GLU A 32 -19.71 17.79 -1.46
C GLU A 32 -19.64 16.33 -0.96
N LYS A 33 -18.45 15.85 -0.59
CA LYS A 33 -18.23 14.43 -0.28
C LYS A 33 -18.38 14.06 1.19
N TYR A 34 -18.01 14.95 2.10
CA TYR A 34 -17.99 14.71 3.54
C TYR A 34 -18.99 15.60 4.31
N GLY A 35 -19.57 16.60 3.65
CA GLY A 35 -20.52 17.55 4.25
C GLY A 35 -19.86 18.61 5.14
N PHE A 36 -20.70 19.46 5.74
CA PHE A 36 -20.27 20.59 6.60
C PHE A 36 -20.13 20.21 8.08
N ARG A 37 -19.48 19.08 8.39
CA ARG A 37 -19.29 18.63 9.78
C ARG A 37 -17.96 19.12 10.36
N ARG A 38 -17.92 19.40 11.67
CA ARG A 38 -16.66 19.66 12.38
C ARG A 38 -15.71 18.48 12.17
N GLY A 39 -14.51 18.75 11.68
CA GLY A 39 -13.49 17.72 11.38
C GLY A 39 -13.58 17.08 9.98
N ALA A 40 -14.53 17.48 9.13
CA ALA A 40 -14.63 16.95 7.75
C ALA A 40 -13.35 17.20 6.94
N LEU A 41 -12.72 18.36 7.12
CA LEU A 41 -11.48 18.71 6.45
C LEU A 41 -10.32 17.81 6.88
N SER A 42 -10.11 17.63 8.18
CA SER A 42 -9.06 16.76 8.72
C SER A 42 -9.26 15.32 8.28
N ARG A 43 -10.52 14.84 8.25
CA ARG A 43 -10.84 13.49 7.78
C ARG A 43 -10.55 13.31 6.30
N ALA A 44 -10.92 14.29 5.47
CA ALA A 44 -10.65 14.24 4.05
C ALA A 44 -9.14 14.24 3.74
N ILE A 45 -8.35 15.02 4.48
CA ILE A 45 -6.88 15.02 4.37
C ILE A 45 -6.32 13.65 4.75
N ALA A 46 -6.71 13.12 5.91
CA ALA A 46 -6.26 11.80 6.37
C ALA A 46 -6.62 10.68 5.38
N ASP A 47 -7.83 10.69 4.83
CA ASP A 47 -8.26 9.73 3.82
C ASP A 47 -7.45 9.85 2.53
N LEU A 48 -7.14 11.08 2.07
CA LEU A 48 -6.38 11.32 0.85
C LEU A 48 -4.93 10.85 1.02
N ILE A 49 -4.29 11.18 2.15
CA ILE A 49 -2.95 10.70 2.48
C ILE A 49 -2.93 9.17 2.55
N LYS A 50 -3.90 8.55 3.23
CA LYS A 50 -3.98 7.09 3.35
C LYS A 50 -4.14 6.41 1.99
N ARG A 51 -4.96 6.96 1.11
CA ARG A 51 -5.15 6.43 -0.26
C ARG A 51 -3.86 6.51 -1.05
N GLU A 52 -3.17 7.65 -1.02
CA GLU A 52 -1.94 7.86 -1.77
C GLU A 52 -0.81 6.95 -1.27
N LEU A 53 -0.61 6.87 0.05
CA LEU A 53 0.41 5.99 0.64
C LEU A 53 0.13 4.50 0.38
N ASN A 54 -1.14 4.10 0.37
CA ASN A 54 -1.52 2.73 0.01
C ASN A 54 -1.28 2.45 -1.47
N ALA A 55 -1.58 3.39 -2.36
CA ALA A 55 -1.31 3.25 -3.80
C ALA A 55 0.20 3.08 -4.06
N LEU A 56 1.04 3.86 -3.39
CA LEU A 56 2.50 3.74 -3.45
C LEU A 56 3.00 2.38 -2.94
N ARG A 57 2.41 1.85 -1.87
CA ARG A 57 2.73 0.50 -1.36
C ARG A 57 2.32 -0.61 -2.33
N SER A 58 1.21 -0.45 -3.06
CA SER A 58 0.78 -1.42 -4.07
C SER A 58 1.63 -1.38 -5.35
N GLN A 59 2.30 -0.26 -5.63
CA GLN A 59 3.22 -0.15 -6.76
C GLN A 59 4.58 -0.81 -6.50
N SER A 60 5.02 -0.93 -5.24
CA SER A 60 6.34 -1.51 -4.93
C SER A 60 6.41 -3.05 -5.04
N SER A 61 5.28 -3.77 -5.05
CA SER A 61 5.28 -5.24 -5.09
C SER A 61 4.98 -5.86 -6.45
N ASN A 62 4.44 -5.09 -7.40
CA ASN A 62 3.82 -5.62 -8.62
C ASN A 62 4.65 -5.39 -9.90
N THR A 63 5.91 -5.00 -9.77
CA THR A 63 6.77 -4.72 -10.93
C THR A 63 7.55 -5.96 -11.34
N VAL A 64 7.86 -6.08 -12.64
CA VAL A 64 8.74 -7.11 -13.23
C VAL A 64 10.01 -7.36 -12.39
N ASP A 65 10.54 -6.34 -11.73
CA ASP A 65 11.70 -6.44 -10.84
C ASP A 65 11.50 -7.41 -9.66
N SER A 66 10.28 -7.56 -9.12
CA SER A 66 10.00 -8.54 -8.06
C SER A 66 9.99 -9.96 -8.63
N ILE A 67 9.52 -10.16 -9.86
CA ILE A 67 9.56 -11.45 -10.57
C ILE A 67 11.00 -11.83 -10.92
N VAL A 68 11.78 -10.87 -11.43
CA VAL A 68 13.20 -11.07 -11.75
C VAL A 68 14.00 -11.36 -10.48
N GLY A 69 13.74 -10.64 -9.38
CA GLY A 69 14.37 -10.89 -8.09
C GLY A 69 14.07 -12.28 -7.54
N LEU A 70 12.82 -12.76 -7.64
CA LEU A 70 12.45 -14.12 -7.27
C LEU A 70 13.14 -15.18 -8.16
N GLY A 71 13.29 -14.89 -9.46
CA GLY A 71 14.03 -15.75 -10.38
C GLY A 71 15.53 -15.85 -10.05
N LEU A 72 16.16 -14.72 -9.73
CA LEU A 72 17.59 -14.67 -9.35
C LEU A 72 17.88 -15.31 -7.99
N LEU A 73 16.92 -15.27 -7.07
CA LEU A 73 16.99 -15.95 -5.77
C LEU A 73 16.65 -17.43 -5.85
N SER A 74 16.18 -17.92 -7.00
CA SER A 74 15.91 -19.34 -7.16
C SER A 74 17.22 -20.12 -7.27
N ASP A 75 17.30 -21.18 -6.48
CA ASP A 75 18.31 -22.23 -6.57
C ASP A 75 18.09 -23.18 -7.76
N TYR A 76 17.02 -22.97 -8.53
CA TYR A 76 16.63 -23.82 -9.64
C TYR A 76 17.23 -23.34 -10.95
N ARG A 77 18.02 -24.20 -11.60
CA ARG A 77 18.53 -23.97 -12.95
C ARG A 77 17.66 -24.73 -13.94
N TRP A 78 17.05 -24.02 -14.88
CA TRP A 78 16.25 -24.66 -15.92
C TRP A 78 17.16 -25.17 -17.05
N GLU A 79 17.10 -26.46 -17.33
CA GLU A 79 17.99 -27.13 -18.30
C GLU A 79 17.30 -27.40 -19.65
N GLY A 80 16.14 -26.76 -19.91
CA GLY A 80 15.36 -26.92 -21.13
C GLY A 80 14.35 -28.07 -21.11
N GLU A 81 14.10 -28.64 -19.92
CA GLU A 81 13.07 -29.66 -19.69
C GLU A 81 11.65 -29.06 -19.69
N ASP A 82 10.63 -29.89 -19.91
CA ASP A 82 9.23 -29.45 -19.84
C ASP A 82 8.87 -28.93 -18.43
N LEU A 83 8.05 -27.88 -18.37
CA LEU A 83 7.68 -27.24 -17.10
C LEU A 83 6.97 -28.20 -16.13
N ALA A 84 6.12 -29.10 -16.64
CA ALA A 84 5.44 -30.06 -15.78
C ALA A 84 6.42 -31.10 -15.24
N GLU A 85 7.45 -31.46 -16.02
CA GLU A 85 8.52 -32.35 -15.58
C GLU A 85 9.40 -31.68 -14.52
N ALA A 86 9.81 -30.43 -14.74
CA ALA A 86 10.57 -29.61 -13.78
C ALA A 86 9.84 -29.51 -12.42
N LEU A 87 8.53 -29.20 -12.44
CA LEU A 87 7.73 -29.07 -11.23
C LEU A 87 7.58 -30.41 -10.48
N ARG A 88 7.41 -31.53 -11.20
CA ARG A 88 7.33 -32.86 -10.59
C ARG A 88 8.64 -33.29 -9.94
N ARG A 89 9.77 -32.99 -10.58
CA ARG A 89 11.10 -33.25 -10.00
C ARG A 89 11.26 -32.47 -8.70
N ARG A 90 10.94 -31.17 -8.71
CA ARG A 90 11.04 -30.31 -7.52
C ARG A 90 10.12 -30.74 -6.39
N ALA A 91 8.88 -31.15 -6.70
CA ALA A 91 7.93 -31.64 -5.69
C ALA A 91 8.41 -32.92 -4.98
N ASN A 92 9.30 -33.69 -5.62
CA ASN A 92 9.87 -34.92 -5.07
C ASN A 92 11.23 -34.73 -4.38
N VAL A 93 11.76 -33.50 -4.32
CA VAL A 93 12.98 -33.20 -3.57
C VAL A 93 12.61 -32.93 -2.10
N PRO A 94 13.14 -33.70 -1.12
CA PRO A 94 12.91 -33.40 0.28
C PRO A 94 13.52 -32.04 0.65
N ASP A 95 12.76 -31.22 1.37
CA ASP A 95 13.15 -29.87 1.80
C ASP A 95 14.43 -29.95 2.62
N ARG A 96 15.55 -29.46 2.05
CA ARG A 96 16.81 -29.29 2.78
C ARG A 96 16.81 -27.89 3.37
N ARG A 97 16.09 -27.73 4.48
CA ARG A 97 16.21 -26.58 5.38
C ARG A 97 16.66 -27.05 6.75
#